data_AF-A0A0C9QGP3-F1
#
_entry.id   AF-A0A0C9QGP3-F1
#
_cell.length_a   1.000
_cell.length_b   1.000
_cell.length_c   1.000
_cell.angle_alpha   90.00
_cell.angle_beta   90.00
_cell.angle_gamma   90.00
#
_symmetry.space_group_name_H-M   'P 1'
#
loop_
_entity.id
_entity.type
_entity.pdbx_description
1 polymer ?
#
loop_
_entity_poly.entity_id
_entity_poly.type
_entity_poly.pdbx_seq_one_letter_code
_entity_poly.pdbx_strand_id
1 'polypeptide(L)'
;KSQSTKLRDVIYIGHPADVSSTVRISPFVPRRSYVSPQWGDTYALFLKYNVIFSFGQALLNAIPCFGLDGYHITSTIVHSFLVQRVTERPKRDFIALLVAGTGTILFGSALLKVLWMSVIRFLY
;
A
#
# COMPACT_ATOMS: atom_id res chain seq x y z
N LYS A 1 -39.47 41.20 43.11
CA LYS A 1 -39.31 40.56 41.77
C LYS A 1 -37.81 40.39 41.54
N SER A 2 -37.23 39.27 42.00
CA SER A 2 -35.78 39.03 41.92
C SER A 2 -35.45 38.34 40.60
N GLN A 3 -34.66 39.00 39.74
CA GLN A 3 -34.23 38.44 38.45
C GLN A 3 -33.20 37.34 38.70
N SER A 4 -33.54 36.10 38.32
CA SER A 4 -32.62 34.97 38.31
C SER A 4 -31.65 35.12 37.14
N THR A 5 -30.42 35.58 37.41
CA THR A 5 -29.32 35.61 36.45
C THR A 5 -29.01 34.18 36.01
N LYS A 6 -29.25 33.87 34.73
CA LYS A 6 -29.01 32.55 34.14
C LYS A 6 -27.49 32.30 34.12
N LEU A 7 -26.99 31.52 35.07
CA LEU A 7 -25.60 31.06 35.08
C LEU A 7 -25.34 30.20 33.82
N ARG A 8 -24.15 30.34 33.21
CA ARG A 8 -23.76 29.50 32.07
C ARG A 8 -23.49 28.09 32.56
N ASP A 9 -24.04 27.10 31.85
CA ASP A 9 -23.69 25.70 32.07
C ASP A 9 -22.20 25.50 31.80
N VAL A 10 -21.44 25.25 32.85
CA VAL A 10 -20.01 24.95 32.79
C VAL A 10 -19.83 23.47 33.10
N ILE A 11 -19.16 22.77 32.17
CA ILE A 11 -18.97 21.31 32.25
C ILE A 11 -18.04 20.92 33.41
N TYR A 12 -17.17 21.85 33.84
CA TYR A 12 -16.23 21.64 34.93
C TYR A 12 -15.83 22.98 35.56
N ILE A 13 -15.73 23.00 36.90
CA ILE A 13 -15.24 24.15 37.67
C ILE A 13 -14.04 23.65 38.48
N GLY A 14 -12.83 24.05 38.06
CA GLY A 14 -11.57 23.61 38.68
C GLY A 14 -10.36 23.86 37.77
N HIS A 15 -9.19 23.39 38.19
CA HIS A 15 -7.96 23.53 37.40
C HIS A 15 -8.02 22.58 36.19
N PRO A 16 -7.78 23.06 34.95
CA PRO A 16 -7.94 22.22 33.75
C PRO A 16 -7.03 20.98 33.72
N ALA A 17 -5.89 21.02 34.43
CA ALA A 17 -5.01 19.86 34.53
C ALA A 17 -5.66 18.67 35.26
N ASP A 18 -6.58 18.93 36.20
CA ASP A 18 -7.29 17.91 36.96
C ASP A 18 -8.29 17.14 36.08
N VAL A 19 -8.84 17.81 35.06
CA VAL A 19 -9.70 17.16 34.06
C VAL A 19 -8.87 16.18 33.24
N SER A 20 -7.70 16.59 32.74
CA SER A 20 -6.85 15.70 31.94
C SER A 20 -6.28 14.52 32.72
N SER A 21 -6.05 14.67 34.03
CA SER A 21 -5.51 13.60 34.89
C SER A 21 -6.58 12.62 35.37
N THR A 22 -7.84 13.08 35.48
CA THR A 22 -8.95 12.29 36.05
C THR A 22 -9.85 11.67 34.97
N VAL A 23 -9.89 12.25 33.77
CA VAL A 23 -10.71 11.72 32.66
C VAL A 23 -10.09 10.43 32.13
N ARG A 24 -10.77 9.32 32.41
CA ARG A 24 -10.48 8.02 31.80
C ARG A 24 -11.45 7.74 30.67
N ILE A 25 -10.93 7.38 29.51
CA ILE A 25 -11.73 6.88 28.40
C ILE A 25 -12.14 5.44 28.75
N SER A 26 -13.43 5.22 28.96
CA SER A 26 -13.96 3.87 29.14
C SER A 26 -13.78 3.07 27.84
N PRO A 27 -13.31 1.81 27.90
CA PRO A 27 -13.35 0.94 26.74
C PRO A 27 -14.79 0.76 26.25
N PHE A 28 -14.95 0.63 24.94
CA PHE A 28 -16.26 0.49 24.30
C PHE A 28 -16.92 -0.83 24.71
N VAL A 29 -18.12 -0.76 25.30
CA VAL A 29 -18.92 -1.92 25.66
C VAL A 29 -20.02 -2.10 24.60
N PRO A 30 -19.96 -3.14 23.76
CA PRO A 30 -20.94 -3.33 22.70
C PRO A 30 -22.33 -3.64 23.27
N ARG A 31 -23.34 -2.87 22.87
CA ARG A 31 -24.75 -3.06 23.29
C ARG A 31 -25.46 -4.20 22.56
N ARG A 32 -24.90 -4.72 21.46
CA ARG A 32 -25.45 -5.84 20.66
C ARG A 32 -24.34 -6.84 20.38
N SER A 33 -24.61 -8.11 20.64
CA SER A 33 -23.62 -9.20 20.52
C SER A 33 -23.35 -9.64 19.07
N TYR A 34 -24.15 -9.20 18.10
CA TYR A 34 -24.07 -9.69 16.72
C TYR A 34 -22.93 -9.08 15.90
N VAL A 35 -22.46 -7.87 16.24
CA VAL A 35 -21.35 -7.21 15.56
C VAL A 35 -20.29 -6.87 16.60
N SER A 36 -19.20 -7.64 16.62
CA SER A 36 -18.04 -7.27 17.42
C SER A 36 -17.49 -5.93 16.91
N PRO A 37 -17.15 -4.98 17.81
CA PRO A 37 -16.50 -3.73 17.43
C PRO A 37 -15.18 -3.95 16.65
N GLN A 38 -14.56 -5.11 16.80
CA GLN A 38 -13.33 -5.50 16.08
C GLN A 38 -13.52 -5.71 14.56
N TRP A 39 -14.76 -5.91 14.09
CA TRP A 39 -15.02 -6.12 12.66
C TRP A 39 -14.68 -4.89 11.83
N GLY A 40 -14.97 -3.69 12.33
CA GLY A 40 -14.65 -2.44 11.63
C GLY A 40 -13.14 -2.27 11.45
N ASP A 41 -12.39 -2.46 12.54
CA ASP A 41 -10.92 -2.35 12.53
C ASP A 41 -10.27 -3.40 11.62
N THR A 42 -10.76 -4.65 11.70
CA THR A 42 -10.24 -5.76 10.87
C THR A 42 -10.53 -5.51 9.38
N TYR A 43 -11.72 -5.03 9.05
CA TYR A 43 -12.09 -4.73 7.67
C TYR A 43 -11.32 -3.53 7.11
N ALA A 44 -11.13 -2.48 7.92
CA ALA A 44 -10.29 -1.35 7.53
C ALA A 44 -8.84 -1.79 7.26
N LEU A 45 -8.30 -2.69 8.09
CA LEU A 45 -6.97 -3.25 7.92
C LEU A 45 -6.88 -4.13 6.66
N PHE A 46 -7.90 -4.96 6.41
CA PHE A 46 -8.00 -5.77 5.20
C PHE A 46 -8.00 -4.90 3.93
N LEU A 47 -8.82 -3.86 3.89
CA LEU A 47 -8.87 -2.93 2.75
C LEU A 47 -7.51 -2.25 2.53
N LYS A 48 -6.85 -1.80 3.59
CA LYS A 48 -5.52 -1.20 3.51
C LYS A 48 -4.50 -2.16 2.90
N TYR A 49 -4.48 -3.42 3.35
CA TYR A 49 -3.58 -4.42 2.78
C TYR A 49 -3.95 -4.79 1.34
N ASN A 50 -5.24 -4.85 1.01
CA ASN A 50 -5.70 -5.13 -0.35
C ASN A 50 -5.17 -4.07 -1.33
N VAL A 51 -5.28 -2.78 -0.97
CA VAL A 51 -4.75 -1.69 -1.80
C VAL A 51 -3.24 -1.82 -2.01
N ILE A 52 -2.47 -2.06 -0.94
CA ILE A 52 -1.01 -2.20 -1.02
C ILE A 52 -0.62 -3.42 -1.86
N PHE A 53 -1.33 -4.54 -1.67
CA PHE A 53 -1.10 -5.78 -2.41
C PHE A 53 -1.41 -5.61 -3.90
N SER A 54 -2.55 -5.01 -4.24
CA SER A 54 -2.92 -4.71 -5.62
C SER A 54 -1.92 -3.78 -6.29
N PHE A 55 -1.42 -2.76 -5.57
CA PHE A 55 -0.38 -1.89 -6.09
C PHE A 55 0.94 -2.64 -6.33
N GLY A 56 1.34 -3.51 -5.40
CA GLY A 56 2.51 -4.38 -5.57
C GLY A 56 2.38 -5.29 -6.80
N GLN A 57 1.23 -5.93 -6.98
CA GLN A 57 0.96 -6.79 -8.14
C GLN A 57 0.96 -5.99 -9.45
N ALA A 58 0.37 -4.80 -9.46
CA ALA A 58 0.39 -3.92 -10.64
C ALA A 58 1.81 -3.51 -11.02
N LEU A 59 2.65 -3.17 -10.04
CA LEU A 59 4.06 -2.87 -10.27
C LEU A 59 4.81 -4.08 -10.81
N LEU A 60 4.62 -5.26 -10.21
CA LEU A 60 5.26 -6.51 -10.68
C LEU A 60 4.89 -6.81 -12.12
N ASN A 61 3.61 -6.70 -12.48
CA ASN A 61 3.14 -6.94 -13.85
C ASN A 61 3.64 -5.90 -14.86
N ALA A 62 4.02 -4.69 -14.42
CA ALA A 62 4.55 -3.65 -15.29
C ALA A 62 6.06 -3.81 -15.60
N ILE A 63 6.79 -4.65 -14.85
CA ILE A 63 8.24 -4.85 -15.05
C ILE A 63 8.48 -5.57 -16.39
N PRO A 64 9.40 -5.07 -17.25
CA PRO A 64 9.76 -5.72 -18.50
C PRO A 64 10.63 -6.95 -18.23
N CYS A 65 10.04 -8.03 -17.75
CA CYS A 65 10.68 -9.31 -17.46
C CYS A 65 10.07 -10.41 -18.35
N PHE A 66 10.89 -11.38 -18.76
CA PHE A 66 10.39 -12.53 -19.49
C PHE A 66 9.32 -13.29 -18.68
N GLY A 67 8.21 -13.64 -19.31
CA GLY A 67 7.09 -14.36 -18.70
C GLY A 67 6.10 -13.50 -17.91
N LEU A 68 6.33 -12.18 -17.77
CA LEU A 68 5.38 -11.23 -17.19
C LEU A 68 4.70 -10.39 -18.27
N ASP A 69 3.52 -9.83 -17.96
CA ASP A 69 2.75 -8.97 -18.88
C ASP A 69 3.56 -7.75 -19.38
N GLY A 70 4.48 -7.25 -18.55
CA GLY A 70 5.37 -6.14 -18.90
C GLY A 70 6.26 -6.41 -20.12
N TYR A 71 6.57 -7.67 -20.44
CA TYR A 71 7.25 -8.05 -21.68
C TYR A 71 6.40 -7.69 -22.91
N HIS A 72 5.14 -8.12 -22.91
CA HIS A 72 4.21 -7.86 -24.02
C HIS A 72 3.89 -6.37 -24.15
N ILE A 73 3.71 -5.68 -23.02
CA ILE A 73 3.50 -4.23 -23.00
C ILE A 73 4.70 -3.50 -23.63
N THR A 74 5.91 -3.83 -23.17
CA THR A 74 7.14 -3.19 -23.67
C THR A 74 7.40 -3.50 -25.13
N SER A 75 7.20 -4.74 -25.55
CA SER A 75 7.30 -5.13 -26.96
C SER A 75 6.33 -4.34 -27.82
N THR A 76 5.07 -4.21 -27.39
CA THR A 76 4.05 -3.42 -28.12
C THR A 76 4.42 -1.95 -28.21
N ILE A 77 4.95 -1.36 -27.13
CA ILE A 77 5.44 0.03 -27.10
C ILE A 77 6.61 0.18 -28.08
N VAL A 78 7.59 -0.72 -28.05
CA VAL A 78 8.74 -0.70 -28.97
C VAL A 78 8.25 -0.80 -30.42
N HIS A 79 7.36 -1.73 -30.74
CA HIS A 79 6.85 -1.88 -32.10
C HIS A 79 6.05 -0.67 -32.58
N SER A 80 5.24 -0.06 -31.71
CA SER A 80 4.34 1.04 -32.04
C SER A 80 5.07 2.39 -32.14
N PHE A 81 6.02 2.66 -31.23
CA PHE A 81 6.75 3.94 -31.22
C PHE A 81 8.01 3.91 -32.09
N LEU A 82 8.77 2.81 -32.15
CA LEU A 82 9.97 2.73 -33.01
C LEU A 82 9.63 2.50 -34.48
N VAL A 83 8.36 2.34 -34.86
CA VAL A 83 7.96 2.26 -36.28
C VAL A 83 8.34 3.48 -37.08
N GLN A 84 8.31 4.65 -36.45
CA GLN A 84 8.67 5.91 -37.09
C GLN A 84 10.18 6.08 -37.27
N ARG A 85 11.02 5.33 -36.55
CA ARG A 85 12.48 5.52 -36.54
C ARG A 85 13.28 4.37 -37.14
N VAL A 86 12.81 3.14 -37.00
CA VAL A 86 13.54 1.93 -37.43
C VAL A 86 12.57 1.03 -38.17
N THR A 87 12.54 1.03 -39.51
CA THR A 87 11.57 0.24 -40.30
C THR A 87 11.74 -1.27 -40.15
N GLU A 88 12.97 -1.73 -39.87
CA GLU A 88 13.34 -3.14 -39.76
C GLU A 88 12.74 -3.80 -38.52
N ARG A 89 11.83 -4.77 -38.73
CA ARG A 89 11.28 -5.64 -37.68
C ARG A 89 12.35 -6.35 -36.82
N PRO A 90 13.39 -7.00 -37.38
CA PRO A 90 14.35 -7.74 -36.56
C PRO A 90 15.16 -6.85 -35.62
N LYS A 91 15.40 -5.58 -35.99
CA LYS A 91 16.08 -4.62 -35.11
C LYS A 91 15.23 -4.22 -33.91
N ARG A 92 13.90 -4.12 -34.09
CA ARG A 92 12.97 -3.83 -33.00
C ARG A 92 12.82 -5.01 -32.04
N ASP A 93 12.76 -6.23 -32.58
CA ASP A 93 12.70 -7.45 -31.78
C ASP A 93 13.95 -7.58 -30.90
N PHE A 94 15.13 -7.27 -31.45
CA PHE A 94 16.37 -7.26 -30.69
C PHE A 94 16.37 -6.21 -29.56
N ILE A 95 15.84 -5.00 -29.82
CA ILE A 95 15.70 -3.97 -28.78
C ILE A 95 14.73 -4.43 -27.68
N ALA A 96 13.58 -4.99 -28.05
CA ALA A 96 12.62 -5.52 -27.10
C ALA A 96 13.24 -6.65 -26.24
N LEU A 97 14.03 -7.52 -26.86
CA LEU A 97 14.78 -8.58 -26.17
C LEU A 97 15.81 -8.01 -25.18
N LEU A 98 16.57 -6.98 -25.56
CA LEU A 98 17.54 -6.33 -24.68
C LEU A 98 16.87 -5.69 -23.46
N VAL A 99 15.75 -4.99 -23.66
CA VAL A 99 14.99 -4.36 -22.57
C VAL A 99 14.44 -5.44 -21.63
N ALA A 100 13.84 -6.50 -22.18
CA ALA A 100 13.32 -7.62 -21.41
C ALA A 100 14.40 -8.40 -20.65
N GLY A 101 15.56 -8.63 -21.29
CA GLY A 101 16.71 -9.28 -20.67
C GLY A 101 17.26 -8.47 -19.51
N THR A 102 17.42 -7.17 -19.69
CA THR A 102 17.88 -6.26 -18.64
C THR A 102 16.91 -6.26 -17.46
N GLY A 103 15.60 -6.15 -17.71
CA GLY A 103 14.60 -6.20 -16.66
C GLY A 103 14.57 -7.54 -15.91
N THR A 104 14.75 -8.65 -16.62
CA THR A 104 14.83 -10.00 -16.02
C THR A 104 16.04 -10.15 -15.11
N ILE A 105 17.21 -9.67 -15.54
CA ILE A 105 18.45 -9.73 -14.73
C ILE A 105 18.31 -8.86 -13.48
N LEU A 106 17.80 -7.62 -13.63
CA LEU A 106 17.58 -6.72 -12.50
C LEU A 106 16.58 -7.31 -11.50
N PHE A 107 15.46 -7.84 -11.97
CA PHE A 107 14.45 -8.45 -11.11
C PHE A 107 14.99 -9.71 -10.42
N GLY A 108 15.67 -10.60 -11.15
CA GLY A 108 16.29 -11.80 -10.60
C GLY A 108 17.35 -11.49 -9.54
N SER A 109 18.20 -10.49 -9.77
CA SER A 109 19.21 -10.08 -8.79
C SER A 109 18.60 -9.47 -7.53
N ALA A 110 17.51 -8.71 -7.65
CA ALA A 110 16.77 -8.18 -6.51
C ALA A 110 16.15 -9.31 -5.67
N LEU A 111 15.51 -10.29 -6.32
CA LEU A 111 14.96 -11.47 -5.64
C LEU A 111 16.05 -12.27 -4.94
N LEU A 112 17.17 -12.52 -5.62
CA LEU A 112 18.30 -13.24 -5.03
C LEU A 112 18.84 -12.51 -3.79
N LYS A 113 18.98 -11.19 -3.84
CA LYS A 113 19.43 -10.37 -2.71
C LYS A 113 18.45 -10.44 -1.54
N VAL A 114 17.14 -10.40 -1.80
CA VAL A 114 16.10 -10.52 -0.76
C VAL A 114 16.13 -11.92 -0.13
N LEU A 115 16.21 -12.97 -0.95
CA LEU A 115 16.32 -14.35 -0.48
C LEU A 115 17.57 -14.55 0.37
N TRP A 116 18.71 -14.04 -0.09
CA TRP A 116 19.97 -14.10 0.65
C TRP A 116 19.87 -13.45 2.04
N MET A 117 19.31 -12.23 2.11
CA MET A 117 19.07 -11.57 3.39
C MET A 117 18.09 -12.34 4.28
N SER A 118 17.05 -12.93 3.70
CA SER A 118 16.08 -13.75 4.45
C SER A 118 16.71 -15.02 5.01
N VAL A 119 17.59 -15.67 4.25
CA VAL A 119 18.31 -16.87 4.68
C VAL A 119 19.30 -16.53 5.80
N ILE A 120 20.07 -15.45 5.66
CA ILE A 120 20.99 -15.00 6.73
C ILE A 120 20.21 -14.74 8.03
N ARG A 121 19.09 -14.02 7.95
CA ARG A 121 18.26 -13.72 9.12
C ARG A 121 17.61 -14.95 9.76
N PHE A 122 17.45 -16.03 9.00
CA PHE A 122 16.94 -17.29 9.52
C PHE A 122 18.04 -18.13 10.19
N LEU A 123 19.27 -18.03 9.69
CA LEU A 123 20.42 -18.80 10.20
C LEU A 123 21.12 -18.13 11.38
N TYR A 124 21.08 -16.80 11.49
CA TYR A 124 21.70 -15.99 12.55
C TYR A 124 20.65 -15.13 13.24
#